data_AF-A0A829BJR1-F1
#
_entry.id   AF-A0A829BJR1-F1
#
_cell.length_a   1.000
_cell.length_b   1.000
_cell.length_c   1.000
_cell.angle_alpha   90.00
_cell.angle_beta   90.00
_cell.angle_gamma   90.00
#
_symmetry.space_group_name_H-M   'P 1'
#
loop_
_entity.id
_entity.type
_entity.pdbx_description
1 polymer ?
#
loop_
_entity_poly.entity_id
_entity_poly.type
_entity_poly.pdbx_seq_one_letter_code
_entity_poly.pdbx_strand_id
1 'polypeptide(L)'
;MPNNLALRMRPRDISEVIGQKHLVGQGKIISRMVTANRLSSMILYGPPGIGKTSIASAIAGTTKFAFRTFNATTDTKKRLQEIAEEAKFSGGLVLLLDEIHRLDKTKQDFLLPLLENGQIIMIGATTENPFFSVTPAIRSRVQIFELEPLSNEDIKKAMQAALTDTERGFDFEVKLDDDALDFIAQATNGDLRSAYNSLDLAIMSTQPDDNGSRHITLDTVENSLQHSYITMDKDGDGHYDVLSALQKSIRGSDVNASLHYAARLIEAGDLPSLARRLTIIAYEDIGLANPDAQIHTVTALEAAQKIGFPEARILIANVVIDLALSPKSNSAYVAMDKAIADLHKSGTLPIPRHLRDGHYAGSKELGNAQDYLYPHAYPEKWVKQQYLPDKLKGANYFTANETGKYERALGANKSKIDQLSQ
;
A
#
# COMPACT_ATOMS: atom_id res chain seq x y z
N MET A 1 -19.71 2.85 -24.11
CA MET A 1 -18.30 2.97 -24.52
C MET A 1 -17.86 1.59 -24.97
N PRO A 2 -17.14 1.43 -26.09
CA PRO A 2 -16.49 0.15 -26.36
C PRO A 2 -15.67 -0.26 -25.13
N ASN A 3 -15.64 -1.54 -24.82
CA ASN A 3 -14.91 -2.04 -23.64
C ASN A 3 -13.44 -1.58 -23.75
N ASN A 4 -12.99 -0.77 -22.81
CA ASN A 4 -11.60 -0.34 -22.68
C ASN A 4 -10.67 -1.59 -22.70
N LEU A 5 -9.47 -1.47 -23.29
CA LEU A 5 -8.49 -2.54 -23.39
C LEU A 5 -8.30 -3.34 -22.10
N ALA A 6 -8.26 -2.70 -20.93
CA ALA A 6 -8.09 -3.37 -19.64
C ALA A 6 -9.23 -4.34 -19.29
N LEU A 7 -10.44 -4.13 -19.83
CA LEU A 7 -11.57 -5.06 -19.71
C LEU A 7 -11.46 -6.20 -20.71
N ARG A 8 -11.07 -5.89 -21.96
CA ARG A 8 -10.95 -6.88 -23.04
C ARG A 8 -9.81 -7.87 -22.78
N MET A 9 -8.69 -7.39 -22.27
CA MET A 9 -7.50 -8.18 -21.93
C MET A 9 -7.57 -8.84 -20.55
N ARG A 10 -8.75 -8.95 -19.94
CA ARG A 10 -8.89 -9.73 -18.69
C ARG A 10 -8.55 -11.21 -18.97
N PRO A 11 -7.79 -11.85 -18.07
CA PRO A 11 -7.44 -13.25 -18.21
C PRO A 11 -8.69 -14.14 -18.15
N ARG A 12 -8.77 -15.10 -19.07
CA ARG A 12 -9.87 -16.07 -19.16
C ARG A 12 -9.70 -17.22 -18.18
N ASP A 13 -8.46 -17.61 -17.93
CA ASP A 13 -8.09 -18.68 -17.01
C ASP A 13 -6.85 -18.29 -16.20
N ILE A 14 -6.51 -19.12 -15.21
CA ILE A 14 -5.44 -18.84 -14.25
C ILE A 14 -4.05 -18.78 -14.91
N SER A 15 -3.87 -19.40 -16.08
CA SER A 15 -2.60 -19.41 -16.81
C SER A 15 -2.34 -18.11 -17.57
N GLU A 16 -3.39 -17.36 -17.91
CA GLU A 16 -3.30 -16.02 -18.50
C GLU A 16 -3.01 -14.91 -17.47
N VAL A 17 -3.01 -15.23 -16.16
CA VAL A 17 -2.72 -14.22 -15.12
C VAL A 17 -1.26 -13.81 -15.17
N ILE A 18 -1.04 -12.51 -15.33
CA ILE A 18 0.28 -11.91 -15.39
C ILE A 18 0.72 -11.51 -13.97
N GLY A 19 1.97 -11.83 -13.63
CA GLY A 19 2.54 -11.62 -12.30
C GLY A 19 1.97 -12.56 -11.24
N GLN A 20 2.04 -12.14 -9.97
CA GLN A 20 1.53 -12.87 -8.79
C GLN A 20 1.99 -14.33 -8.70
N LYS A 21 3.21 -14.63 -9.19
CA LYS A 21 3.73 -16.00 -9.32
C LYS A 21 3.84 -16.73 -7.99
N HIS A 22 3.91 -16.02 -6.87
CA HIS A 22 3.87 -16.58 -5.52
C HIS A 22 2.52 -17.20 -5.15
N LEU A 23 1.43 -16.75 -5.79
CA LEU A 23 0.06 -17.25 -5.56
C LEU A 23 -0.46 -18.15 -6.67
N VAL A 24 -0.31 -17.71 -7.94
CA VAL A 24 -0.91 -18.37 -9.12
C VAL A 24 0.07 -19.24 -9.90
N GLY A 25 1.37 -19.16 -9.59
CA GLY A 25 2.40 -19.97 -10.25
C GLY A 25 2.22 -21.47 -9.99
N GLN A 26 2.87 -22.30 -10.81
CA GLN A 26 2.75 -23.76 -10.71
C GLN A 26 3.08 -24.26 -9.29
N GLY A 27 2.15 -25.04 -8.71
CA GLY A 27 2.29 -25.61 -7.36
C GLY A 27 2.04 -24.61 -6.22
N LYS A 28 1.66 -23.36 -6.51
CA LYS A 28 1.29 -22.36 -5.51
C LYS A 28 -0.16 -22.47 -5.08
N ILE A 29 -0.52 -21.78 -4.00
CA ILE A 29 -1.75 -22.02 -3.26
C ILE A 29 -3.01 -21.86 -4.14
N ILE A 30 -3.12 -20.78 -4.91
CA ILE A 30 -4.29 -20.54 -5.77
C ILE A 30 -4.32 -21.57 -6.91
N SER A 31 -3.18 -21.81 -7.57
CA SER A 31 -3.09 -22.81 -8.65
C SER A 31 -3.52 -24.21 -8.18
N ARG A 32 -3.12 -24.61 -6.96
CA ARG A 32 -3.46 -25.90 -6.35
C ARG A 32 -4.94 -25.99 -6.01
N MET A 33 -5.52 -24.93 -5.44
CA MET A 33 -6.97 -24.88 -5.13
C MET A 33 -7.81 -25.00 -6.39
N VAL A 34 -7.44 -24.27 -7.45
CA VAL A 34 -8.10 -24.31 -8.75
C VAL A 34 -7.97 -25.70 -9.40
N THR A 35 -6.75 -26.25 -9.45
CA THR A 35 -6.48 -27.57 -10.07
C THR A 35 -7.20 -28.71 -9.33
N ALA A 36 -7.26 -28.65 -8.00
CA ALA A 36 -7.97 -29.64 -7.18
C ALA A 36 -9.49 -29.45 -7.17
N ASN A 37 -10.02 -28.41 -7.83
CA ASN A 37 -11.40 -27.97 -7.77
C ASN A 37 -11.93 -27.84 -6.33
N ARG A 38 -11.08 -27.34 -5.42
CA ARG A 38 -11.37 -27.14 -3.99
C ARG A 38 -11.15 -25.69 -3.61
N LEU A 39 -11.96 -24.81 -4.22
CA LEU A 39 -11.93 -23.39 -3.91
C LEU A 39 -12.48 -23.14 -2.51
N SER A 40 -11.81 -22.25 -1.78
CA SER A 40 -12.28 -21.70 -0.51
C SER A 40 -12.47 -20.20 -0.68
N SER A 41 -13.41 -19.62 0.08
CA SER A 41 -13.60 -18.16 0.10
C SER A 41 -12.30 -17.46 0.50
N MET A 42 -12.02 -16.34 -0.15
CA MET A 42 -10.76 -15.62 0.02
C MET A 42 -10.93 -14.11 -0.11
N ILE A 43 -9.94 -13.37 0.38
CA ILE A 43 -9.79 -11.93 0.20
C ILE A 43 -8.44 -11.67 -0.47
N LEU A 44 -8.47 -10.96 -1.59
CA LEU A 44 -7.32 -10.45 -2.31
C LEU A 44 -7.16 -8.97 -1.95
N TYR A 45 -6.01 -8.59 -1.38
CA TYR A 45 -5.73 -7.19 -1.05
C TYR A 45 -4.42 -6.70 -1.64
N GLY A 46 -4.34 -5.38 -1.83
CA GLY A 46 -3.16 -4.69 -2.33
C GLY A 46 -3.53 -3.47 -3.18
N PRO A 47 -2.54 -2.71 -3.70
CA PRO A 47 -2.74 -1.53 -4.53
C PRO A 47 -3.73 -1.70 -5.70
N PRO A 48 -4.33 -0.63 -6.23
CA PRO A 48 -5.18 -0.72 -7.43
C PRO A 48 -4.38 -1.26 -8.62
N GLY A 49 -5.07 -1.85 -9.61
CA GLY A 49 -4.44 -2.21 -10.88
C GLY A 49 -3.65 -3.52 -10.95
N ILE A 50 -3.29 -4.12 -9.81
CA ILE A 50 -2.41 -5.31 -9.74
C ILE A 50 -3.11 -6.67 -10.02
N GLY A 51 -4.37 -6.66 -10.45
CA GLY A 51 -5.05 -7.89 -10.91
C GLY A 51 -6.00 -8.58 -9.93
N LYS A 52 -6.45 -7.95 -8.84
CA LYS A 52 -7.44 -8.54 -7.89
C LYS A 52 -8.70 -9.09 -8.59
N THR A 53 -9.41 -8.22 -9.33
CA THR A 53 -10.61 -8.57 -10.09
C THR A 53 -10.30 -9.59 -11.20
N SER A 54 -9.12 -9.46 -11.83
CA SER A 54 -8.67 -10.33 -12.92
C SER A 54 -8.43 -11.76 -12.44
N ILE A 55 -7.78 -11.95 -11.30
CA ILE A 55 -7.59 -13.27 -10.68
C ILE A 55 -8.92 -13.91 -10.33
N ALA A 56 -9.87 -13.15 -9.78
CA ALA A 56 -11.20 -13.69 -9.47
C ALA A 56 -11.93 -14.21 -10.72
N SER A 57 -11.86 -13.46 -11.83
CA SER A 57 -12.43 -13.86 -13.12
C SER A 57 -11.73 -15.10 -13.69
N ALA A 58 -10.39 -15.14 -13.63
CA ALA A 58 -9.58 -16.26 -14.11
C ALA A 58 -9.84 -17.56 -13.34
N ILE A 59 -10.02 -17.46 -12.01
CA ILE A 59 -10.39 -18.61 -11.18
C ILE A 59 -11.72 -19.20 -11.68
N ALA A 60 -12.74 -18.36 -11.84
CA ALA A 60 -14.07 -18.82 -12.26
C ALA A 60 -14.06 -19.43 -13.67
N GLY A 61 -13.31 -18.83 -14.62
CA GLY A 61 -13.14 -19.40 -15.97
C GLY A 61 -12.45 -20.75 -15.96
N THR A 62 -11.47 -20.95 -15.07
CA THR A 62 -10.75 -22.24 -14.95
C THR A 62 -11.62 -23.32 -14.31
N THR A 63 -12.35 -22.98 -13.24
CA THR A 63 -13.16 -23.95 -12.49
C THR A 63 -14.58 -24.13 -13.04
N LYS A 64 -14.97 -23.35 -14.06
CA LYS A 64 -16.30 -23.34 -14.71
C LYS A 64 -17.47 -23.12 -13.73
N PHE A 65 -17.23 -22.50 -12.59
CA PHE A 65 -18.30 -22.10 -11.68
C PHE A 65 -19.08 -20.92 -12.28
N ALA A 66 -20.36 -20.81 -11.94
CA ALA A 66 -21.10 -19.59 -12.19
C ALA A 66 -20.37 -18.41 -11.52
N PHE A 67 -20.24 -17.30 -12.24
CA PHE A 67 -19.53 -16.11 -11.76
C PHE A 67 -20.47 -14.92 -11.70
N ARG A 68 -20.53 -14.26 -10.54
CA ARG A 68 -21.25 -12.99 -10.36
C ARG A 68 -20.37 -11.98 -9.66
N THR A 69 -20.62 -10.72 -9.94
CA THR A 69 -19.95 -9.58 -9.30
C THR A 69 -20.94 -8.84 -8.41
N PHE A 70 -20.46 -8.35 -7.28
CA PHE A 70 -21.20 -7.53 -6.34
C PHE A 70 -20.29 -6.41 -5.83
N ASN A 71 -20.71 -5.16 -5.98
CA ASN A 71 -20.01 -4.01 -5.43
C ASN A 71 -20.62 -3.63 -4.08
N ALA A 72 -19.81 -3.67 -3.00
CA ALA A 72 -20.29 -3.45 -1.64
C ALA A 72 -20.97 -2.07 -1.43
N THR A 73 -20.57 -1.07 -2.21
CA THR A 73 -21.03 0.32 -2.10
C THR A 73 -22.34 0.55 -2.85
N THR A 74 -22.44 0.05 -4.08
CA THR A 74 -23.55 0.40 -4.98
C THR A 74 -24.65 -0.66 -5.04
N ASP A 75 -24.32 -1.93 -4.81
CA ASP A 75 -25.30 -3.00 -4.92
C ASP A 75 -26.13 -3.17 -3.64
N THR A 76 -27.39 -3.52 -3.82
CA THR A 76 -28.37 -3.66 -2.73
C THR A 76 -28.40 -5.08 -2.18
N LYS A 77 -28.96 -5.25 -0.97
CA LYS A 77 -29.21 -6.57 -0.38
C LYS A 77 -30.08 -7.46 -1.30
N LYS A 78 -31.04 -6.88 -2.02
CA LYS A 78 -31.92 -7.63 -2.93
C LYS A 78 -31.11 -8.34 -4.02
N ARG A 79 -30.12 -7.67 -4.61
CA ARG A 79 -29.23 -8.27 -5.60
C ARG A 79 -28.45 -9.45 -5.01
N LEU A 80 -28.01 -9.34 -3.76
CA LEU A 80 -27.32 -10.43 -3.07
C LEU A 80 -28.25 -11.64 -2.85
N GLN A 81 -29.54 -11.41 -2.58
CA GLN A 81 -30.55 -12.47 -2.50
C GLN A 81 -30.78 -13.16 -3.84
N GLU A 82 -30.87 -12.40 -4.93
CA GLU A 82 -30.98 -12.95 -6.29
C GLU A 82 -29.79 -13.85 -6.65
N ILE A 83 -28.57 -13.42 -6.32
CA ILE A 83 -27.34 -14.21 -6.51
C ILE A 83 -27.36 -15.48 -5.65
N ALA A 84 -27.83 -15.39 -4.40
CA ALA A 84 -27.90 -16.54 -3.50
C ALA A 84 -28.89 -17.62 -3.98
N GLU A 85 -30.05 -17.20 -4.51
CA GLU A 85 -31.00 -18.13 -5.12
C GLU A 85 -30.39 -18.80 -6.37
N GLU A 86 -29.70 -18.04 -7.23
CA GLU A 86 -28.99 -18.62 -8.38
C GLU A 86 -27.93 -19.65 -7.98
N ALA A 87 -27.17 -19.37 -6.91
CA ALA A 87 -26.17 -20.27 -6.36
C ALA A 87 -26.79 -21.60 -5.88
N LYS A 88 -28.00 -21.54 -5.32
CA LYS A 88 -28.74 -22.72 -4.85
C LYS A 88 -29.15 -23.65 -6.00
N PHE A 89 -29.55 -23.09 -7.15
CA PHE A 89 -29.90 -23.89 -8.33
C PHE A 89 -28.67 -24.47 -9.05
N SER A 90 -27.54 -23.78 -9.02
CA SER A 90 -26.30 -24.16 -9.72
C SER A 90 -25.37 -25.08 -8.93
N GLY A 91 -25.66 -25.34 -7.64
CA GLY A 91 -24.84 -26.19 -6.78
C GLY A 91 -23.56 -25.51 -6.26
N GLY A 92 -23.46 -24.19 -6.38
CA GLY A 92 -22.33 -23.39 -5.94
C GLY A 92 -21.96 -22.28 -6.94
N LEU A 93 -21.57 -21.11 -6.44
CA LEU A 93 -21.29 -19.93 -7.25
C LEU A 93 -20.06 -19.18 -6.71
N VAL A 94 -19.23 -18.65 -7.62
CA VAL A 94 -18.14 -17.73 -7.28
C VAL A 94 -18.65 -16.30 -7.33
N LEU A 95 -18.57 -15.62 -6.19
CA LEU A 95 -18.98 -14.23 -6.03
C LEU A 95 -17.75 -13.34 -5.87
N LEU A 96 -17.45 -12.50 -6.85
CA LEU A 96 -16.51 -11.41 -6.68
C LEU A 96 -17.18 -10.26 -5.93
N LEU A 97 -16.69 -9.97 -4.73
CA LEU A 97 -17.16 -8.88 -3.90
C LEU A 97 -16.13 -7.75 -3.89
N ASP A 98 -16.39 -6.69 -4.65
CA ASP A 98 -15.48 -5.55 -4.78
C ASP A 98 -15.69 -4.54 -3.65
N GLU A 99 -14.61 -3.91 -3.20
CA GLU A 99 -14.58 -2.96 -2.08
C GLU A 99 -15.15 -3.57 -0.78
N ILE A 100 -14.74 -4.80 -0.43
CA ILE A 100 -15.32 -5.56 0.71
C ILE A 100 -15.28 -4.81 2.04
N HIS A 101 -14.32 -3.90 2.24
CA HIS A 101 -14.23 -3.03 3.42
C HIS A 101 -15.45 -2.10 3.60
N ARG A 102 -16.25 -1.87 2.55
CA ARG A 102 -17.47 -1.05 2.59
C ARG A 102 -18.75 -1.85 2.81
N LEU A 103 -18.64 -3.16 3.05
CA LEU A 103 -19.80 -4.03 3.19
C LEU A 103 -20.50 -3.77 4.54
N ASP A 104 -21.75 -3.29 4.50
CA ASP A 104 -22.54 -3.04 5.71
C ASP A 104 -22.92 -4.32 6.47
N LYS A 105 -23.28 -4.15 7.75
CA LYS A 105 -23.62 -5.27 8.65
C LYS A 105 -24.78 -6.10 8.13
N THR A 106 -25.78 -5.48 7.52
CA THR A 106 -26.98 -6.19 7.04
C THR A 106 -26.65 -7.12 5.87
N LYS A 107 -25.78 -6.71 4.95
CA LYS A 107 -25.28 -7.56 3.86
C LYS A 107 -24.33 -8.64 4.37
N GLN A 108 -23.48 -8.32 5.35
CA GLN A 108 -22.60 -9.29 6.00
C GLN A 108 -23.37 -10.44 6.66
N ASP A 109 -24.36 -10.11 7.51
CA ASP A 109 -25.15 -11.11 8.24
C ASP A 109 -25.90 -12.05 7.28
N PHE A 110 -26.29 -11.55 6.10
CA PHE A 110 -26.90 -12.36 5.05
C PHE A 110 -25.89 -13.28 4.34
N LEU A 111 -24.65 -12.81 4.13
CA LEU A 111 -23.62 -13.55 3.40
C LEU A 111 -23.03 -14.69 4.24
N LEU A 112 -22.89 -14.51 5.56
CA LEU A 112 -22.20 -15.46 6.44
C LEU A 112 -22.69 -16.92 6.33
N PRO A 113 -23.99 -17.23 6.40
CA PRO A 113 -24.47 -18.60 6.27
C PRO A 113 -24.15 -19.22 4.90
N LEU A 114 -24.14 -18.41 3.84
CA LEU A 114 -23.86 -18.84 2.46
C LEU A 114 -22.38 -19.17 2.24
N LEU A 115 -21.49 -18.55 3.03
CA LEU A 115 -20.06 -18.89 3.03
C LEU A 115 -19.82 -20.20 3.80
N GLU A 116 -20.49 -20.38 4.94
CA GLU A 116 -20.31 -21.56 5.80
C GLU A 116 -20.78 -22.86 5.14
N ASN A 117 -21.90 -22.81 4.44
CA ASN A 117 -22.47 -23.98 3.76
C ASN A 117 -21.87 -24.21 2.36
N GLY A 118 -20.94 -23.36 1.92
CA GLY A 118 -20.25 -23.46 0.63
C GLY A 118 -21.11 -23.14 -0.60
N GLN A 119 -22.33 -22.61 -0.43
CA GLN A 119 -23.16 -22.19 -1.57
C GLN A 119 -22.52 -21.03 -2.34
N ILE A 120 -21.83 -20.13 -1.63
CA ILE A 120 -21.08 -19.03 -2.23
C ILE A 120 -19.60 -19.16 -1.86
N ILE A 121 -18.77 -19.24 -2.90
CA ILE A 121 -17.33 -19.05 -2.80
C ILE A 121 -17.06 -17.57 -3.05
N MET A 122 -16.83 -16.81 -1.99
CA MET A 122 -16.59 -15.37 -2.10
C MET A 122 -15.12 -15.08 -2.38
N ILE A 123 -14.85 -14.24 -3.37
CA ILE A 123 -13.55 -13.62 -3.59
C ILE A 123 -13.70 -12.13 -3.32
N GLY A 124 -13.31 -11.68 -2.12
CA GLY A 124 -13.32 -10.27 -1.75
C GLY A 124 -12.12 -9.53 -2.33
N ALA A 125 -12.32 -8.33 -2.86
CA ALA A 125 -11.23 -7.45 -3.31
C ALA A 125 -11.22 -6.16 -2.48
N THR A 126 -10.03 -5.71 -2.06
CA THR A 126 -9.87 -4.45 -1.32
C THR A 126 -8.48 -3.85 -1.55
N THR A 127 -8.36 -2.53 -1.45
CA THR A 127 -7.08 -1.82 -1.40
C THR A 127 -6.58 -1.64 0.02
N GLU A 128 -7.48 -1.68 1.01
CA GLU A 128 -7.16 -1.56 2.43
C GLU A 128 -6.76 -2.90 3.04
N ASN A 129 -5.94 -2.86 4.11
CA ASN A 129 -5.51 -4.04 4.84
C ASN A 129 -6.72 -4.74 5.54
N PRO A 130 -7.07 -5.99 5.15
CA PRO A 130 -8.26 -6.69 5.66
C PRO A 130 -8.26 -6.98 7.16
N PHE A 131 -7.10 -7.01 7.82
CA PHE A 131 -7.03 -7.24 9.25
C PHE A 131 -7.66 -6.10 10.06
N PHE A 132 -7.68 -4.89 9.49
CA PHE A 132 -8.28 -3.70 10.09
C PHE A 132 -9.64 -3.36 9.47
N SER A 133 -9.80 -3.53 8.16
CA SER A 133 -10.96 -3.04 7.42
C SER A 133 -12.10 -4.06 7.27
N VAL A 134 -11.84 -5.34 7.55
CA VAL A 134 -12.85 -6.42 7.43
C VAL A 134 -13.17 -7.00 8.81
N THR A 135 -14.46 -7.28 9.03
CA THR A 135 -14.94 -7.77 10.32
C THR A 135 -14.38 -9.15 10.67
N PRO A 136 -14.14 -9.46 11.95
CA PRO A 136 -13.67 -10.78 12.38
C PRO A 136 -14.56 -11.95 11.94
N ALA A 137 -15.87 -11.70 11.79
CA ALA A 137 -16.84 -12.71 11.35
C ALA A 137 -16.57 -13.19 9.92
N ILE A 138 -16.28 -12.28 8.99
CA ILE A 138 -15.89 -12.65 7.62
C ILE A 138 -14.47 -13.22 7.62
N ARG A 139 -13.53 -12.57 8.32
CA ARG A 139 -12.12 -12.96 8.34
C ARG A 139 -11.88 -14.41 8.80
N SER A 140 -12.68 -14.90 9.74
CA SER A 140 -12.57 -16.28 10.23
C SER A 140 -13.02 -17.36 9.24
N ARG A 141 -13.66 -16.98 8.12
CA ARG A 141 -14.24 -17.88 7.10
C ARG A 141 -13.54 -17.78 5.74
N VAL A 142 -12.47 -16.99 5.65
CA VAL A 142 -11.80 -16.70 4.38
C VAL A 142 -10.28 -16.81 4.51
N GLN A 143 -9.62 -17.17 3.42
CA GLN A 143 -8.17 -17.04 3.29
C GLN A 143 -7.81 -15.61 2.88
N ILE A 144 -6.75 -15.02 3.43
CA ILE A 144 -6.30 -13.68 3.04
C ILE A 144 -5.02 -13.81 2.22
N PHE A 145 -4.99 -13.21 1.04
CA PHE A 145 -3.83 -13.18 0.16
C PHE A 145 -3.46 -11.74 -0.22
N GLU A 146 -2.19 -11.41 -0.02
CA GLU A 146 -1.60 -10.15 -0.46
C GLU A 146 -1.11 -10.29 -1.90
N LEU A 147 -1.47 -9.30 -2.72
CA LEU A 147 -0.95 -9.15 -4.07
C LEU A 147 0.13 -8.09 -4.08
N GLU A 148 1.19 -8.37 -4.83
CA GLU A 148 2.35 -7.49 -4.96
C GLU A 148 2.19 -6.57 -6.19
N PRO A 149 2.79 -5.37 -6.21
CA PRO A 149 2.92 -4.59 -7.44
C PRO A 149 3.56 -5.41 -8.57
N LEU A 150 3.09 -5.22 -9.81
CA LEU A 150 3.66 -5.92 -10.96
C LEU A 150 5.03 -5.34 -11.29
N SER A 151 5.96 -6.20 -11.74
CA SER A 151 7.24 -5.74 -12.24
C SER A 151 7.09 -5.07 -13.60
N ASN A 152 8.02 -4.19 -13.98
CA ASN A 152 8.04 -3.58 -15.32
C ASN A 152 8.02 -4.66 -16.42
N GLU A 153 8.75 -5.75 -16.22
CA GLU A 153 8.77 -6.90 -17.14
C GLU A 153 7.40 -7.60 -17.27
N ASP A 154 6.63 -7.68 -16.18
CA ASP A 154 5.28 -8.23 -16.23
C ASP A 154 4.34 -7.29 -17.02
N ILE A 155 4.46 -5.97 -16.84
CA ILE A 155 3.67 -4.99 -17.60
C ILE A 155 4.03 -5.04 -19.09
N LYS A 156 5.32 -5.07 -19.45
CA LYS A 156 5.77 -5.19 -20.84
C LYS A 156 5.19 -6.43 -21.52
N LYS A 157 5.23 -7.59 -20.85
CA LYS A 157 4.62 -8.84 -21.34
C LYS A 157 3.12 -8.70 -21.58
N ALA A 158 2.42 -8.01 -20.67
CA ALA A 158 0.99 -7.77 -20.79
C ALA A 158 0.65 -6.90 -22.01
N MET A 159 1.41 -5.82 -22.20
CA MET A 159 1.23 -4.93 -23.35
C MET A 159 1.55 -5.64 -24.67
N GLN A 160 2.63 -6.40 -24.73
CA GLN A 160 2.97 -7.22 -25.90
C GLN A 160 1.86 -8.23 -26.23
N ALA A 161 1.33 -8.92 -25.21
CA ALA A 161 0.20 -9.83 -25.41
C ALA A 161 -1.02 -9.11 -26.00
N ALA A 162 -1.33 -7.90 -25.52
CA ALA A 162 -2.41 -7.07 -26.06
C ALA A 162 -2.16 -6.61 -27.50
N LEU A 163 -0.92 -6.30 -27.88
CA LEU A 163 -0.58 -5.91 -29.26
C LEU A 163 -0.67 -7.09 -30.24
N THR A 164 -0.43 -8.31 -29.77
CA THR A 164 -0.48 -9.53 -30.61
C THR A 164 -1.86 -10.20 -30.68
N ASP A 165 -2.76 -9.90 -29.73
CA ASP A 165 -4.10 -10.50 -29.67
C ASP A 165 -5.07 -9.69 -30.54
N THR A 166 -5.32 -10.16 -31.77
CA THR A 166 -6.20 -9.46 -32.73
C THR A 166 -7.68 -9.54 -32.38
N GLU A 167 -8.09 -10.40 -31.44
CA GLU A 167 -9.48 -10.57 -31.03
C GLU A 167 -9.83 -9.67 -29.84
N ARG A 168 -8.96 -9.61 -28.83
CA ARG A 168 -9.18 -8.84 -27.59
C ARG A 168 -8.40 -7.53 -27.53
N GLY A 169 -7.25 -7.49 -28.20
CA GLY A 169 -6.38 -6.33 -28.28
C GLY A 169 -6.78 -5.38 -29.39
N PHE A 170 -6.01 -5.35 -30.47
CA PHE A 170 -6.25 -4.45 -31.61
C PHE A 170 -6.46 -5.27 -32.89
N ASP A 171 -7.53 -4.96 -33.61
CA ASP A 171 -7.91 -5.62 -34.87
C ASP A 171 -7.14 -5.08 -36.09
N PHE A 172 -6.16 -4.22 -35.86
CA PHE A 172 -5.26 -3.63 -36.83
C PHE A 172 -3.81 -3.67 -36.31
N GLU A 173 -2.86 -3.52 -37.23
CA GLU A 173 -1.44 -3.57 -36.90
C GLU A 173 -1.01 -2.33 -36.09
N VAL A 174 -0.42 -2.58 -34.93
CA VAL A 174 0.18 -1.54 -34.08
C VAL A 174 1.66 -1.82 -33.95
N LYS A 175 2.47 -0.86 -34.40
CA LYS A 175 3.90 -0.85 -34.14
C LYS A 175 4.17 0.06 -32.95
N LEU A 176 4.66 -0.50 -31.85
CA LEU A 176 5.07 0.25 -30.66
C LEU A 176 6.59 0.22 -30.57
N ASP A 177 7.22 1.39 -30.43
CA ASP A 177 8.66 1.46 -30.22
C ASP A 177 9.04 0.95 -28.81
N ASP A 178 10.21 0.32 -28.69
CA ASP A 178 10.66 -0.29 -27.43
C ASP A 178 10.81 0.75 -26.31
N ASP A 179 11.25 1.97 -26.63
CA ASP A 179 11.36 3.07 -25.66
C ASP A 179 9.99 3.56 -25.16
N ALA A 180 8.98 3.58 -26.05
CA ALA A 180 7.60 3.89 -25.70
C ALA A 180 6.98 2.80 -24.80
N LEU A 181 7.25 1.52 -25.09
CA LEU A 181 6.85 0.39 -24.24
C LEU A 181 7.48 0.51 -22.84
N ASP A 182 8.78 0.79 -22.80
CA ASP A 182 9.53 0.94 -21.55
C ASP A 182 9.00 2.10 -20.71
N PHE A 183 8.69 3.23 -21.35
CA PHE A 183 8.11 4.40 -20.71
C PHE A 183 6.77 4.08 -20.03
N ILE A 184 5.82 3.43 -20.72
CA ILE A 184 4.52 3.07 -20.13
C ILE A 184 4.70 2.12 -18.94
N ALA A 185 5.59 1.13 -19.07
CA ALA A 185 5.86 0.16 -18.00
C ALA A 185 6.40 0.85 -16.73
N GLN A 186 7.29 1.82 -16.88
CA GLN A 186 7.86 2.58 -15.76
C GLN A 186 6.87 3.59 -15.15
N ALA A 187 6.14 4.33 -15.99
CA ALA A 187 5.24 5.39 -15.56
C ALA A 187 4.07 4.90 -14.68
N THR A 188 3.72 3.61 -14.80
CA THR A 188 2.52 3.05 -14.16
C THR A 188 2.81 2.35 -12.82
N ASN A 189 4.08 2.23 -12.43
CA ASN A 189 4.53 1.75 -11.12
C ASN A 189 3.81 0.47 -10.65
N GLY A 190 3.68 -0.52 -11.54
CA GLY A 190 3.04 -1.81 -11.23
C GLY A 190 1.52 -1.87 -11.43
N ASP A 191 0.87 -0.78 -11.86
CA ASP A 191 -0.56 -0.75 -12.21
C ASP A 191 -0.81 -1.08 -13.70
N LEU A 192 -1.16 -2.34 -13.97
CA LEU A 192 -1.44 -2.81 -15.32
C LEU A 192 -2.72 -2.20 -15.93
N ARG A 193 -3.71 -1.85 -15.11
CA ARG A 193 -4.94 -1.20 -15.63
C ARG A 193 -4.59 0.17 -16.18
N SER A 194 -3.79 0.93 -15.45
CA SER A 194 -3.30 2.24 -15.88
C SER A 194 -2.44 2.10 -17.14
N ALA A 195 -1.53 1.11 -17.19
CA ALA A 195 -0.73 0.82 -18.40
C ALA A 195 -1.59 0.53 -19.63
N TYR A 196 -2.60 -0.33 -19.52
CA TYR A 196 -3.51 -0.60 -20.63
C TYR A 196 -4.32 0.63 -21.04
N ASN A 197 -4.76 1.46 -20.09
CA ASN A 197 -5.47 2.70 -20.42
C ASN A 197 -4.58 3.66 -21.20
N SER A 198 -3.31 3.80 -20.79
CA SER A 198 -2.33 4.66 -21.46
C SER A 198 -2.02 4.16 -22.87
N LEU A 199 -1.82 2.85 -23.02
CA LEU A 199 -1.59 2.21 -24.32
C LEU A 199 -2.80 2.37 -25.25
N ASP A 200 -4.01 2.07 -24.74
CA ASP A 200 -5.27 2.20 -25.50
C ASP A 200 -5.49 3.66 -25.94
N LEU A 201 -5.23 4.63 -25.05
CA LEU A 201 -5.33 6.05 -25.38
C LEU A 201 -4.32 6.48 -26.47
N ALA A 202 -3.04 6.12 -26.32
CA ALA A 202 -2.00 6.48 -27.28
C ALA A 202 -2.26 5.88 -28.67
N ILE A 203 -2.72 4.62 -28.72
CA ILE A 203 -3.07 3.97 -29.98
C ILE A 203 -4.30 4.62 -30.59
N MET A 204 -5.37 4.81 -29.80
CA MET A 204 -6.64 5.34 -30.31
C MET A 204 -6.56 6.80 -30.76
N SER A 205 -5.69 7.60 -30.13
CA SER A 205 -5.45 8.99 -30.51
C SER A 205 -4.55 9.17 -31.73
N THR A 206 -3.79 8.14 -32.11
CA THR A 206 -2.90 8.16 -33.27
C THR A 206 -3.66 7.89 -34.56
N GLN A 207 -3.46 8.73 -35.57
CA GLN A 207 -4.05 8.51 -36.90
C GLN A 207 -3.39 7.32 -37.59
N PRO A 208 -4.17 6.47 -38.29
CA PRO A 208 -3.61 5.40 -39.09
C PRO A 208 -2.78 5.95 -40.26
N ASP A 209 -1.75 5.21 -40.65
CA ASP A 209 -1.02 5.44 -41.89
C ASP A 209 -1.80 4.97 -43.14
N ASP A 210 -1.20 5.13 -44.32
CA ASP A 210 -1.82 4.74 -45.60
C ASP A 210 -2.20 3.24 -45.69
N ASN A 211 -1.60 2.39 -44.84
CA ASN A 211 -1.87 0.95 -44.76
C ASN A 211 -2.85 0.60 -43.63
N GLY A 212 -3.35 1.58 -42.87
CA GLY A 212 -4.20 1.35 -41.71
C GLY A 212 -3.46 0.97 -40.43
N SER A 213 -2.12 0.98 -40.44
CA SER A 213 -1.29 0.70 -39.27
C SER A 213 -1.12 1.94 -38.41
N ARG A 214 -0.85 1.75 -37.12
CA ARG A 214 -0.54 2.84 -36.19
C ARG A 214 0.85 2.64 -35.62
N HIS A 215 1.74 3.60 -35.86
CA HIS A 215 3.07 3.64 -35.27
C HIS A 215 3.06 4.54 -34.04
N ILE A 216 3.31 3.95 -32.89
CA ILE A 216 3.31 4.61 -31.59
C ILE A 216 4.75 4.82 -31.14
N THR A 217 5.14 6.08 -31.12
CA THR A 217 6.48 6.52 -30.70
C THR A 217 6.47 6.95 -29.24
N LEU A 218 7.66 7.15 -28.65
CA LEU A 218 7.79 7.70 -27.31
C LEU A 218 7.08 9.06 -27.19
N ASP A 219 7.26 9.96 -28.16
CA ASP A 219 6.60 11.28 -28.17
C ASP A 219 5.07 11.17 -28.18
N THR A 220 4.52 10.21 -28.92
CA THR A 220 3.08 9.92 -28.96
C THR A 220 2.56 9.51 -27.58
N VAL A 221 3.30 8.64 -26.90
CA VAL A 221 2.97 8.16 -25.55
C VAL A 221 3.13 9.28 -24.53
N GLU A 222 4.21 10.04 -24.58
CA GLU A 222 4.46 11.20 -23.72
C GLU A 222 3.36 12.24 -23.87
N ASN A 223 2.99 12.65 -25.08
CA ASN A 223 1.92 13.60 -25.33
C ASN A 223 0.54 13.07 -24.90
N SER A 224 0.31 11.76 -24.99
CA SER A 224 -0.92 11.13 -24.48
C SER A 224 -0.95 11.05 -22.95
N LEU A 225 0.22 10.94 -22.32
CA LEU A 225 0.43 10.91 -20.87
C LEU A 225 0.65 12.29 -20.25
N GLN A 226 0.86 13.34 -21.05
CA GLN A 226 1.16 14.73 -20.63
C GLN A 226 0.02 15.40 -19.85
N HIS A 227 -1.17 14.80 -19.78
CA HIS A 227 -2.19 15.20 -18.81
C HIS A 227 -2.07 14.50 -17.44
N SER A 228 -1.01 13.73 -17.18
CA SER A 228 -0.82 13.09 -15.87
C SER A 228 0.60 13.05 -15.32
N TYR A 229 1.68 13.03 -16.11
CA TYR A 229 3.04 12.99 -15.54
C TYR A 229 4.07 13.61 -16.49
N ILE A 230 4.31 14.92 -16.37
CA ILE A 230 5.44 15.57 -17.04
C ILE A 230 6.71 15.21 -16.27
N THR A 231 7.79 14.87 -16.99
CA THR A 231 9.14 14.46 -16.54
C THR A 231 9.33 13.06 -15.95
N MET A 232 9.46 12.07 -16.84
CA MET A 232 10.39 10.96 -16.62
C MET A 232 11.58 11.14 -17.58
N ASP A 233 12.78 11.24 -17.00
CA ASP A 233 14.03 11.12 -17.75
C ASP A 233 14.28 9.64 -18.07
N LYS A 234 15.02 9.37 -19.16
CA LYS A 234 15.08 8.11 -19.93
C LYS A 234 15.40 6.79 -19.17
N ASP A 235 15.69 6.83 -17.88
CA ASP A 235 16.11 5.66 -17.09
C ASP A 235 15.18 5.33 -15.90
N GLY A 236 14.16 6.13 -15.58
CA GLY A 236 13.27 5.91 -14.41
C GLY A 236 13.94 6.09 -13.03
N ASP A 237 15.27 5.95 -12.95
CA ASP A 237 16.10 6.22 -11.78
C ASP A 237 16.14 7.71 -11.42
N GLY A 238 16.00 8.60 -12.41
CA GLY A 238 16.05 10.05 -12.22
C GLY A 238 15.02 10.59 -11.22
N HIS A 239 13.82 10.00 -11.16
CA HIS A 239 12.79 10.42 -10.20
C HIS A 239 13.17 10.05 -8.75
N TYR A 240 13.62 8.81 -8.54
CA TYR A 240 14.09 8.37 -7.23
C TYR A 240 15.36 9.11 -6.81
N ASP A 241 16.25 9.41 -7.76
CA ASP A 241 17.44 10.20 -7.52
C ASP A 241 17.10 11.63 -7.12
N VAL A 242 16.10 12.26 -7.73
CA VAL A 242 15.65 13.60 -7.33
C VAL A 242 15.04 13.59 -5.93
N LEU A 243 14.19 12.61 -5.61
CA LEU A 243 13.65 12.45 -4.24
C LEU A 243 14.76 12.17 -3.21
N SER A 244 15.74 11.36 -3.58
CA SER A 244 16.88 11.00 -2.75
C SER A 244 17.80 12.20 -2.55
N ALA A 245 18.04 12.98 -3.59
CA ALA A 245 18.84 14.20 -3.54
C ALA A 245 18.14 15.29 -2.74
N LEU A 246 16.81 15.44 -2.86
CA LEU A 246 16.02 16.31 -1.99
C LEU A 246 16.21 15.94 -0.52
N GLN A 247 16.04 14.66 -0.17
CA GLN A 247 16.21 14.19 1.22
C GLN A 247 17.63 14.43 1.72
N LYS A 248 18.64 14.05 0.95
CA LYS A 248 20.04 14.25 1.32
C LYS A 248 20.39 15.73 1.48
N SER A 249 19.82 16.61 0.67
CA SER A 249 20.01 18.06 0.77
C SER A 249 19.39 18.62 2.04
N ILE A 250 18.15 18.22 2.36
CA ILE A 250 17.47 18.64 3.59
C ILE A 250 18.22 18.11 4.81
N ARG A 251 18.59 16.83 4.82
CA ARG A 251 19.43 16.20 5.86
C ARG A 251 20.76 16.94 6.03
N GLY A 252 21.39 17.30 4.92
CA GLY A 252 22.63 18.09 4.87
C GLY A 252 22.46 19.56 5.21
N SER A 253 21.24 20.03 5.45
CA SER A 253 20.90 21.42 5.74
C SER A 253 21.27 22.41 4.61
N ASP A 254 21.31 21.93 3.36
CA ASP A 254 21.51 22.77 2.18
C ASP A 254 20.16 23.22 1.62
N VAL A 255 19.76 24.45 1.96
CA VAL A 255 18.49 25.05 1.52
C VAL A 255 18.42 25.19 0.00
N ASN A 256 19.53 25.56 -0.64
CA ASN A 256 19.54 25.84 -2.08
C ASN A 256 19.35 24.55 -2.88
N ALA A 257 20.11 23.50 -2.54
CA ALA A 257 19.96 22.19 -3.16
C ALA A 257 18.57 21.60 -2.88
N SER A 258 18.06 21.76 -1.65
CA SER A 258 16.72 21.29 -1.29
C SER A 258 15.62 21.95 -2.13
N LEU A 259 15.66 23.27 -2.27
CA LEU A 259 14.71 24.00 -3.13
C LEU A 259 14.87 23.61 -4.60
N HIS A 260 16.10 23.41 -5.09
CA HIS A 260 16.35 22.99 -6.46
C HIS A 260 15.69 21.63 -6.77
N TYR A 261 15.91 20.62 -5.93
CA TYR A 261 15.32 19.30 -6.15
C TYR A 261 13.80 19.28 -5.91
N ALA A 262 13.30 20.08 -4.97
CA ALA A 262 11.85 20.27 -4.80
C ALA A 262 11.23 20.94 -6.03
N ALA A 263 11.88 21.95 -6.62
CA ALA A 263 11.41 22.62 -7.84
C ALA A 263 11.32 21.64 -9.02
N ARG A 264 12.29 20.74 -9.19
CA ARG A 264 12.22 19.68 -10.22
C ARG A 264 10.98 18.79 -10.05
N LEU A 265 10.61 18.44 -8.82
CA LEU A 265 9.40 17.64 -8.54
C LEU A 265 8.10 18.44 -8.69
N ILE A 266 8.14 19.75 -8.46
CA ILE A 266 7.00 20.65 -8.67
C ILE A 266 6.73 20.81 -10.17
N GLU A 267 7.77 21.06 -10.97
CA GLU A 267 7.65 21.11 -12.44
C GLU A 267 7.20 19.77 -13.02
N ALA A 268 7.55 18.66 -12.35
CA ALA A 268 7.06 17.32 -12.69
C ALA A 268 5.57 17.08 -12.37
N GLY A 269 4.94 17.96 -11.59
CA GLY A 269 3.58 17.77 -11.11
C GLY A 269 3.40 16.67 -10.05
N ASP A 270 4.49 16.09 -9.51
CA ASP A 270 4.42 14.97 -8.56
C ASP A 270 4.31 15.45 -7.10
N LEU A 271 3.17 16.08 -6.80
CA LEU A 271 2.81 16.47 -5.45
C LEU A 271 2.71 15.27 -4.48
N PRO A 272 2.13 14.10 -4.86
CA PRO A 272 2.03 12.95 -3.95
C PRO A 272 3.38 12.43 -3.45
N SER A 273 4.36 12.24 -4.34
CA SER A 273 5.68 11.74 -3.93
C SER A 273 6.46 12.77 -3.13
N LEU A 274 6.38 14.04 -3.51
CA LEU A 274 7.00 15.13 -2.76
C LEU A 274 6.43 15.24 -1.34
N ALA A 275 5.10 15.17 -1.20
CA ALA A 275 4.44 15.19 0.11
C ALA A 275 4.82 13.98 0.97
N ARG A 276 4.81 12.76 0.41
CA ARG A 276 5.26 11.56 1.15
C ARG A 276 6.70 11.71 1.63
N ARG A 277 7.60 12.19 0.77
CA ARG A 277 9.02 12.33 1.09
C ARG A 277 9.25 13.38 2.18
N LEU A 278 8.64 14.56 2.07
CA LEU A 278 8.77 15.62 3.07
C LEU A 278 8.21 15.21 4.44
N THR A 279 7.08 14.48 4.47
CA THR A 279 6.55 13.91 5.71
C THR A 279 7.55 12.97 6.38
N ILE A 280 8.16 12.04 5.64
CA ILE A 280 9.16 11.13 6.20
C ILE A 280 10.38 11.89 6.70
N ILE A 281 10.91 12.86 5.94
CA ILE A 281 12.05 13.69 6.34
C ILE A 281 11.78 14.40 7.68
N ALA A 282 10.56 14.89 7.91
CA ALA A 282 10.20 15.54 9.17
C ALA A 282 10.32 14.60 10.39
N TYR A 283 10.06 13.30 10.22
CA TYR A 283 10.19 12.33 11.33
C TYR A 283 11.57 11.64 11.38
N GLU A 284 12.18 11.38 10.23
CA GLU A 284 13.46 10.66 10.10
C GLU A 284 14.66 11.56 10.38
N ASP A 285 14.69 12.75 9.77
CA ASP A 285 15.85 13.62 9.76
C ASP A 285 15.75 14.75 10.79
N ILE A 286 14.54 15.21 11.10
CA ILE A 286 14.30 16.26 12.10
C ILE A 286 13.93 15.64 13.45
N GLY A 287 12.93 14.75 13.45
CA GLY A 287 12.62 13.91 14.60
C GLY A 287 12.34 14.72 15.87
N LEU A 288 12.87 14.25 17.00
CA LEU A 288 12.69 14.88 18.31
C LEU A 288 13.41 16.23 18.44
N ALA A 289 14.28 16.61 17.49
CA ALA A 289 14.99 17.87 17.58
C ALA A 289 14.05 19.08 17.41
N ASN A 290 12.99 18.95 16.60
CA ASN A 290 11.97 19.97 16.39
C ASN A 290 10.59 19.37 16.06
N PRO A 291 9.80 18.95 17.07
CA PRO A 291 8.47 18.39 16.86
C PRO A 291 7.48 19.36 16.19
N ASP A 292 7.63 20.67 16.41
CA ASP A 292 6.73 21.67 15.82
C ASP A 292 6.86 21.70 14.29
N ALA A 293 8.07 21.51 13.75
CA ALA A 293 8.29 21.38 12.31
C ALA A 293 7.58 20.16 11.71
N GLN A 294 7.37 19.09 12.48
CA GLN A 294 6.61 17.92 12.02
C GLN A 294 5.14 18.26 11.83
N ILE A 295 4.56 18.97 12.80
CA ILE A 295 3.15 19.40 12.76
C ILE A 295 2.93 20.37 11.60
N HIS A 296 3.81 21.38 11.48
CA HIS A 296 3.79 22.34 10.38
C HIS A 296 3.88 21.64 9.03
N THR A 297 4.80 20.68 8.88
CA THR A 297 4.98 19.92 7.64
C THR A 297 3.71 19.17 7.26
N VAL A 298 3.14 18.36 8.16
CA VAL A 298 1.93 17.57 7.86
C VAL A 298 0.77 18.48 7.49
N THR A 299 0.54 19.55 8.27
CA THR A 299 -0.58 20.47 8.03
C THR A 299 -0.42 21.23 6.71
N ALA A 300 0.79 21.69 6.40
CA ALA A 300 1.09 22.38 5.14
C ALA A 300 0.95 21.45 3.94
N LEU A 301 1.35 20.18 4.05
CA LEU A 301 1.24 19.20 2.97
C LEU A 301 -0.21 18.76 2.73
N GLU A 302 -1.02 18.59 3.78
CA GLU A 302 -2.46 18.36 3.64
C GLU A 302 -3.16 19.53 2.94
N ALA A 303 -2.78 20.76 3.30
CA ALA A 303 -3.27 21.96 2.62
C ALA A 303 -2.80 22.00 1.16
N ALA A 304 -1.54 21.68 0.90
CA ALA A 304 -0.96 21.63 -0.45
C ALA A 304 -1.71 20.62 -1.33
N GLN A 305 -2.06 19.43 -0.82
CA GLN A 305 -2.84 18.43 -1.56
C GLN A 305 -4.26 18.91 -1.89
N LYS A 306 -4.89 19.69 -1.01
CA LYS A 306 -6.21 20.29 -1.28
C LYS A 306 -6.15 21.42 -2.31
N ILE A 307 -5.06 22.17 -2.31
CA ILE A 307 -4.87 23.34 -3.19
C ILE A 307 -4.40 22.91 -4.59
N GLY A 308 -3.46 21.97 -4.68
CA GLY A 308 -2.85 21.55 -5.94
C GLY A 308 -1.83 22.55 -6.50
N PHE A 309 -1.15 22.17 -7.58
CA PHE A 309 -0.24 23.07 -8.30
C PHE A 309 -1.00 24.04 -9.22
N PRO A 310 -0.48 25.27 -9.43
CA PRO A 310 0.84 25.75 -8.99
C PRO A 310 0.89 26.27 -7.55
N GLU A 311 -0.20 26.66 -6.90
CA GLU A 311 -0.22 27.34 -5.58
C GLU A 311 0.40 26.50 -4.45
N ALA A 312 0.29 25.17 -4.49
CA ALA A 312 0.91 24.26 -3.54
C ALA A 312 2.44 24.47 -3.40
N ARG A 313 3.12 24.97 -4.45
CA ARG A 313 4.57 25.27 -4.42
C ARG A 313 4.93 26.26 -3.31
N ILE A 314 4.02 27.18 -2.96
CA ILE A 314 4.25 28.20 -1.93
C ILE A 314 4.33 27.55 -0.55
N LEU A 315 3.41 26.61 -0.27
CA LEU A 315 3.37 25.88 0.99
C LEU A 315 4.58 24.95 1.10
N ILE A 316 4.90 24.25 0.01
CA ILE A 316 6.06 23.37 -0.08
C ILE A 316 7.38 24.13 0.15
N ALA A 317 7.53 25.33 -0.42
CA ALA A 317 8.74 26.12 -0.23
C ALA A 317 8.99 26.44 1.26
N ASN A 318 7.93 26.80 2.00
CA ASN A 318 8.02 27.02 3.44
C ASN A 318 8.46 25.75 4.18
N VAL A 319 7.84 24.60 3.87
CA VAL A 319 8.20 23.30 4.46
C VAL A 319 9.66 22.93 4.18
N VAL A 320 10.11 23.04 2.93
CA VAL A 320 11.46 22.67 2.53
C VAL A 320 12.51 23.50 3.27
N ILE A 321 12.30 24.82 3.36
CA ILE A 321 13.22 25.72 4.07
C ILE A 321 13.24 25.42 5.56
N ASP A 322 12.06 25.24 6.18
CA ASP A 322 11.93 24.97 7.62
C ASP A 322 12.59 23.63 8.01
N LEU A 323 12.38 22.57 7.22
CA LEU A 323 13.04 21.28 7.43
C LEU A 323 14.56 21.36 7.20
N ALA A 324 15.02 22.04 6.14
CA ALA A 324 16.44 22.20 5.86
C ALA A 324 17.18 22.91 6.99
N LEU A 325 16.58 23.94 7.59
CA LEU A 325 17.18 24.72 8.68
C LEU A 325 16.85 24.21 10.09
N SER A 326 15.94 23.24 10.22
CA SER A 326 15.63 22.61 11.50
C SER A 326 16.83 21.84 12.07
N PRO A 327 17.01 21.79 13.41
CA PRO A 327 17.99 20.92 14.02
C PRO A 327 17.68 19.45 13.66
N LYS A 328 18.73 18.66 13.44
CA LYS A 328 18.60 17.27 12.95
C LYS A 328 18.64 16.27 14.08
N SER A 329 17.82 15.23 14.01
CA SER A 329 17.89 14.09 14.90
C SER A 329 17.22 12.84 14.33
N ASN A 330 17.99 11.76 14.28
CA ASN A 330 17.54 10.43 13.92
C ASN A 330 17.29 9.52 15.13
N SER A 331 17.37 10.04 16.35
CA SER A 331 17.44 9.24 17.59
C SER A 331 16.20 8.36 17.81
N ALA A 332 15.02 8.85 17.45
CA ALA A 332 13.76 8.15 17.66
C ALA A 332 13.63 6.90 16.78
N TYR A 333 13.82 7.03 15.46
CA TYR A 333 13.67 5.86 14.58
C TYR A 333 14.83 4.88 14.79
N VAL A 334 16.06 5.37 15.03
CA VAL A 334 17.20 4.50 15.36
C VAL A 334 16.95 3.73 16.66
N ALA A 335 16.28 4.31 17.65
CA ALA A 335 15.87 3.59 18.86
C ALA A 335 14.87 2.47 18.56
N MET A 336 13.91 2.71 17.65
CA MET A 336 12.98 1.69 17.19
C MET A 336 13.69 0.56 16.42
N ASP A 337 14.61 0.90 15.52
CA ASP A 337 15.40 -0.07 14.74
C ASP A 337 16.21 -0.98 15.66
N LYS A 338 16.78 -0.45 16.74
CA LYS A 338 17.48 -1.26 17.76
C LYS A 338 16.52 -2.23 18.45
N ALA A 339 15.32 -1.78 18.83
CA ALA A 339 14.32 -2.64 19.46
C ALA A 339 13.83 -3.75 18.51
N ILE A 340 13.60 -3.42 17.23
CA ILE A 340 13.25 -4.39 16.18
C ILE A 340 14.38 -5.40 15.97
N ALA A 341 15.64 -4.94 15.92
CA ALA A 341 16.80 -5.81 15.78
C ALA A 341 16.93 -6.80 16.96
N ASP A 342 16.65 -6.35 18.18
CA ASP A 342 16.67 -7.23 19.35
C ASP A 342 15.49 -8.21 19.35
N LEU A 343 14.32 -7.82 18.85
CA LEU A 343 13.19 -8.73 18.64
C LEU A 343 13.56 -9.85 17.66
N HIS A 344 14.23 -9.53 16.55
CA HIS A 344 14.69 -10.52 15.57
C HIS A 344 15.72 -11.50 16.16
N LYS A 345 16.58 -11.04 17.07
CA LYS A 345 17.61 -11.89 17.71
C LYS A 345 17.06 -12.74 18.86
N SER A 346 16.19 -12.17 19.69
CA SER A 346 15.75 -12.77 20.95
C SER A 346 14.41 -13.51 20.85
N GLY A 347 13.67 -13.32 19.75
CA GLY A 347 12.34 -13.85 19.54
C GLY A 347 11.29 -13.23 20.46
N THR A 348 10.12 -13.84 20.53
CA THR A 348 9.03 -13.35 21.37
C THR A 348 9.29 -13.67 22.85
N LEU A 349 9.91 -12.73 23.56
CA LEU A 349 10.12 -12.84 25.01
C LEU A 349 8.82 -12.63 25.78
N PRO A 350 8.60 -13.36 26.90
CA PRO A 350 7.40 -13.20 27.70
C PRO A 350 7.35 -11.81 28.37
N ILE A 351 6.19 -11.17 28.30
CA ILE A 351 5.91 -9.93 29.03
C ILE A 351 5.97 -10.22 30.54
N PRO A 352 6.63 -9.37 31.37
CA PRO A 352 6.61 -9.49 32.83
C PRO A 352 5.18 -9.59 33.39
N ARG A 353 4.93 -10.50 34.34
CA ARG A 353 3.56 -10.81 34.81
C ARG A 353 2.82 -9.60 35.39
N HIS A 354 3.52 -8.73 36.11
CA HIS A 354 2.94 -7.50 36.68
C HIS A 354 2.54 -6.47 35.61
N LEU A 355 3.02 -6.60 34.36
CA LEU A 355 2.61 -5.74 33.24
C LEU A 355 1.54 -6.35 32.33
N ARG A 356 1.18 -7.63 32.53
CA ARG A 356 0.14 -8.29 31.75
C ARG A 356 -1.24 -7.76 32.13
N ASP A 357 -2.21 -7.94 31.23
CA ASP A 357 -3.60 -7.57 31.52
C ASP A 357 -4.13 -8.35 32.74
N GLY A 358 -4.73 -7.60 33.67
CA GLY A 358 -5.33 -8.09 34.90
C GLY A 358 -6.86 -8.16 34.87
N HIS A 359 -7.51 -7.67 33.81
CA HIS A 359 -8.96 -7.43 33.83
C HIS A 359 -9.82 -8.63 33.42
N TYR A 360 -9.23 -9.73 32.96
CA TYR A 360 -9.96 -10.92 32.52
C TYR A 360 -10.16 -11.95 33.66
N ALA A 361 -11.21 -12.76 33.56
CA ALA A 361 -11.52 -13.81 34.52
C ALA A 361 -10.38 -14.86 34.56
N GLY A 362 -9.77 -15.05 35.74
CA GLY A 362 -8.63 -15.95 35.96
C GLY A 362 -7.26 -15.24 36.03
N SER A 363 -7.19 -13.94 35.79
CA SER A 363 -5.94 -13.15 35.91
C SER A 363 -5.31 -13.22 37.30
N LYS A 364 -6.14 -13.22 38.36
CA LYS A 364 -5.71 -13.34 39.76
C LYS A 364 -5.13 -14.72 40.09
N GLU A 365 -5.65 -15.78 39.50
CA GLU A 365 -5.12 -17.15 39.71
C GLU A 365 -3.80 -17.35 38.95
N LEU A 366 -3.63 -16.65 37.82
CA LEU A 366 -2.42 -16.66 37.01
C LEU A 366 -1.31 -15.71 37.51
N GLY A 367 -1.60 -14.89 38.52
CA GLY A 367 -0.68 -13.91 39.09
C GLY A 367 -0.37 -12.74 38.16
N ASN A 368 -1.27 -12.40 37.23
CA ASN A 368 -1.10 -11.25 36.35
C ASN A 368 -1.55 -9.96 37.05
N ALA A 369 -0.83 -8.86 36.80
CA ALA A 369 -1.12 -7.52 37.31
C ALA A 369 -1.23 -7.36 38.85
N GLN A 370 -0.86 -8.37 39.65
CA GLN A 370 -1.01 -8.32 41.11
C GLN A 370 -0.02 -7.36 41.78
N ASP A 371 1.21 -7.28 41.25
CA ASP A 371 2.30 -6.48 41.82
C ASP A 371 2.61 -5.25 40.96
N TYR A 372 1.67 -4.80 40.13
CA TYR A 372 1.89 -3.61 39.30
C TYR A 372 2.00 -2.37 40.18
N LEU A 373 3.15 -1.69 40.13
CA LEU A 373 3.33 -0.43 40.84
C LEU A 373 2.79 0.70 39.95
N TYR A 374 1.63 1.26 40.27
CA TYR A 374 1.02 2.32 39.46
C TYR A 374 1.79 3.66 39.60
N PRO A 375 2.51 4.15 38.57
CA PRO A 375 3.44 5.26 38.72
C PRO A 375 2.83 6.55 39.27
N HIS A 376 1.58 6.86 38.92
CA HIS A 376 0.92 8.09 39.38
C HIS A 376 0.67 8.15 40.90
N ALA A 377 0.73 7.02 41.59
CA ALA A 377 0.62 6.92 43.05
C ALA A 377 1.94 7.21 43.79
N TYR A 378 3.06 7.33 43.07
CA TYR A 378 4.38 7.57 43.64
C TYR A 378 4.83 9.04 43.46
N PRO A 379 5.77 9.53 44.28
CA PRO A 379 6.40 10.84 44.10
C PRO A 379 6.96 11.00 42.68
N GLU A 380 6.95 12.23 42.16
CA GLU A 380 7.36 12.54 40.77
C GLU A 380 6.56 11.78 39.69
N LYS A 381 5.47 11.09 40.07
CA LYS A 381 4.67 10.21 39.20
C LYS A 381 5.50 9.08 38.56
N TRP A 382 6.52 8.60 39.28
CA TRP A 382 7.45 7.59 38.79
C TRP A 382 7.78 6.55 39.88
N VAL A 383 8.01 5.30 39.49
CA VAL A 383 8.43 4.21 40.39
C VAL A 383 9.39 3.26 39.67
N LYS A 384 10.45 2.85 40.37
CA LYS A 384 11.40 1.84 39.87
C LYS A 384 10.71 0.48 39.82
N GLN A 385 10.43 0.01 38.61
CA GLN A 385 9.98 -1.37 38.35
C GLN A 385 10.55 -1.85 37.02
N GLN A 386 10.61 -3.16 36.83
CA GLN A 386 11.07 -3.75 35.57
C GLN A 386 9.97 -3.65 34.52
N TYR A 387 10.25 -2.97 33.40
CA TYR A 387 9.34 -2.92 32.26
C TYR A 387 9.72 -3.86 31.11
N LEU A 388 11.03 -4.06 30.90
CA LEU A 388 11.54 -4.96 29.86
C LEU A 388 11.50 -6.44 30.30
N PRO A 389 11.44 -7.40 29.36
CA PRO A 389 11.58 -8.82 29.66
C PRO A 389 12.91 -9.14 30.34
N ASP A 390 12.99 -10.30 31.02
CA ASP A 390 14.15 -10.64 31.85
C ASP A 390 15.48 -10.66 31.10
N LYS A 391 15.48 -11.06 29.83
CA LYS A 391 16.69 -11.09 29.00
C LYS A 391 17.13 -9.71 28.50
N LEU A 392 16.30 -8.68 28.66
CA LEU A 392 16.52 -7.33 28.14
C LEU A 392 16.52 -6.24 29.23
N LYS A 393 16.59 -6.60 30.53
CA LYS A 393 16.50 -5.62 31.63
C LYS A 393 17.49 -4.44 31.53
N GLY A 394 18.65 -4.65 30.92
CA GLY A 394 19.68 -3.63 30.73
C GLY A 394 19.70 -2.96 29.35
N ALA A 395 18.75 -3.27 28.47
CA ALA A 395 18.73 -2.68 27.13
C ALA A 395 18.43 -1.18 27.20
N ASN A 396 19.21 -0.39 26.47
CA ASN A 396 18.99 1.04 26.31
C ASN A 396 18.91 1.38 24.83
N TYR A 397 17.69 1.59 24.33
CA TYR A 397 17.46 1.84 22.91
C TYR A 397 17.62 3.31 22.55
N PHE A 398 17.15 4.21 23.42
CA PHE A 398 17.07 5.63 23.15
C PHE A 398 18.24 6.41 23.76
N THR A 399 18.92 7.19 22.92
CA THR A 399 19.95 8.13 23.32
C THR A 399 19.59 9.47 22.69
N ALA A 400 19.33 10.47 23.53
CA ALA A 400 18.95 11.80 23.08
C ALA A 400 20.14 12.51 22.42
N ASN A 401 19.86 13.24 21.34
CA ASN A 401 20.78 14.18 20.73
C ASN A 401 20.66 15.57 21.38
N GLU A 402 21.76 16.33 21.34
CA GLU A 402 21.85 17.67 21.93
C GLU A 402 21.48 18.81 20.95
N THR A 403 21.06 18.45 19.73
CA THR A 403 20.88 19.37 18.60
C THR A 403 19.64 20.27 18.75
N GLY A 404 18.57 19.76 19.35
CA GLY A 404 17.30 20.47 19.56
C GLY A 404 17.03 20.84 21.01
N LYS A 405 16.29 21.93 21.27
CA LYS A 405 15.86 22.29 22.64
C LYS A 405 14.93 21.25 23.25
N TYR A 406 14.01 20.71 22.45
CA TYR A 406 13.04 19.72 22.89
C TYR A 406 13.72 18.41 23.28
N GLU A 407 14.55 17.86 22.38
CA GLU A 407 15.25 16.61 22.64
C GLU A 407 16.23 16.69 23.81
N ARG A 408 16.91 17.83 23.99
CA ARG A 408 17.73 18.07 25.20
C ARG A 408 16.92 17.99 26.48
N ALA A 409 15.71 18.55 26.49
CA ALA A 409 14.83 18.42 27.65
C ALA A 409 14.41 16.96 27.89
N LEU A 410 14.17 16.18 26.84
CA LEU A 410 13.93 14.74 26.97
C LEU A 410 15.15 13.99 27.51
N GLY A 411 16.36 14.32 27.03
CA GLY A 411 17.61 13.76 27.52
C GLY A 411 17.87 14.06 28.99
N ALA A 412 17.61 15.29 29.43
CA ALA A 412 17.70 15.69 30.83
C ALA A 412 16.69 14.94 31.70
N ASN A 413 15.45 14.81 31.24
CA ASN A 413 14.41 14.04 31.93
C ASN A 413 14.77 12.56 32.04
N LYS A 414 15.27 11.95 30.95
CA LYS A 414 15.75 10.56 30.96
C LYS A 414 16.90 10.39 31.95
N SER A 415 17.86 11.30 31.96
CA SER A 415 19.00 11.26 32.89
C SER A 415 18.55 11.38 34.35
N LYS A 416 17.57 12.25 34.66
CA LYS A 416 16.96 12.34 35.98
C LYS A 416 16.31 11.01 36.39
N ILE A 417 15.57 10.37 35.49
CA ILE A 417 14.93 9.06 35.73
C ILE A 417 15.97 7.95 35.93
N ASP A 418 17.04 7.94 35.13
CA ASP A 418 18.12 6.96 35.24
C ASP A 418 18.86 7.12 36.58
N GLN A 419 19.03 8.34 37.08
CA GLN A 419 19.58 8.62 38.42
C GLN A 419 18.64 8.16 39.55
N LEU A 420 17.33 8.37 39.44
CA LEU A 420 16.35 7.83 40.40
C LEU A 420 16.30 6.29 40.39
N SER A 421 16.80 5.67 39.32
CA SER A 421 16.84 4.22 39.13
C SER A 421 18.12 3.58 39.66
N GLN A 422 19.14 4.34 40.05
CA GLN A 422 20.33 3.84 40.73
C GLN A 422 20.02 3.69 42.22
#